data_AF-A0A934KHE3-F1
#
_entry.id   AF-A0A934KHE3-F1
#
_cell.length_a   1.000
_cell.length_b   1.000
_cell.length_c   1.000
_cell.angle_alpha   90.00
_cell.angle_beta   90.00
_cell.angle_gamma   90.00
#
_symmetry.space_group_name_H-M   'P 1'
#
loop_
_entity.id
_entity.type
_entity.pdbx_description
1 polymer ?
#
loop_
_entity_poly.entity_id
_entity_poly.type
_entity_poly.pdbx_seq_one_letter_code
_entity_poly.pdbx_strand_id
1 'polypeptide(L)'
;MPFIGTGHIWILAILLVVVLIIWGPGKLPDVGSGMGRAIREFRKASSETKEELAKSARADTAASAPSAVPSVAGPSAAVPEQVATERPVPG
;
A
#
# COMPACT_ATOMS: atom_id res chain seq x y z
N MET A 1 8.06 30.38 5.04
CA MET A 1 7.71 30.12 6.46
C MET A 1 8.71 29.08 7.03
N PRO A 2 9.92 29.48 7.45
CA PRO A 2 10.99 28.56 7.84
C PRO A 2 10.85 28.07 9.29
N PHE A 3 9.76 27.35 9.60
CA PHE A 3 9.56 26.76 10.94
C PHE A 3 9.94 25.27 11.02
N ILE A 4 10.14 24.59 9.88
CA ILE A 4 10.30 23.13 9.80
C ILE A 4 11.74 22.70 9.48
N GLY A 5 12.61 23.61 9.04
CA GLY A 5 13.87 23.26 8.36
C GLY A 5 15.01 22.78 9.25
N THR A 6 15.14 23.30 10.47
CA THR A 6 16.36 23.07 11.28
C THR A 6 16.08 22.82 12.76
N GLY A 7 15.13 23.53 13.37
CA GLY A 7 14.86 23.41 14.81
C GLY A 7 14.29 22.05 15.25
N HIS A 8 13.54 21.36 14.37
CA HIS A 8 12.91 20.08 14.73
C HIS A 8 13.90 18.91 14.77
N ILE A 9 14.93 18.93 13.91
CA ILE A 9 15.97 17.90 13.90
C ILE A 9 16.70 17.88 15.25
N TRP A 10 16.93 19.05 15.85
CA TRP A 10 17.49 19.17 17.20
C TRP A 10 16.59 18.54 18.28
N ILE A 11 15.27 18.70 18.16
CA ILE A 11 14.30 18.08 19.08
C ILE A 11 14.32 16.55 18.98
N LEU A 12 14.41 16.00 17.76
CA LEU A 12 14.57 14.56 17.57
C LEU A 12 15.88 14.06 18.16
N ALA A 13 16.98 14.81 18.00
CA ALA A 13 18.28 14.45 18.57
C ALA A 13 18.25 14.46 20.11
N ILE A 14 17.62 15.45 20.75
CA ILE A 14 17.48 15.50 22.22
C ILE A 14 16.63 14.34 22.72
N LEU A 15 15.49 14.07 22.06
CA LEU A 15 14.64 12.92 22.40
C LEU A 15 15.41 11.61 22.30
N LEU A 16 16.20 11.44 21.23
CA LEU A 16 17.06 10.29 21.02
C LEU A 16 18.04 10.15 22.20
N VAL A 17 18.76 11.22 22.56
CA VAL A 17 19.72 11.20 23.68
C VAL A 17 19.07 10.78 25.01
N VAL A 18 17.86 11.24 25.31
CA VAL A 18 17.13 10.84 26.53
C VAL A 18 16.85 9.33 26.53
N VAL A 19 16.40 8.78 25.39
CA VAL A 19 16.20 7.33 25.23
C VAL A 19 17.52 6.57 25.34
N LEU A 20 18.62 7.10 24.79
CA LEU A 20 19.95 6.51 24.90
C LEU A 20 20.49 6.51 26.34
N ILE A 21 20.10 7.48 27.19
CA ILE A 21 20.52 7.49 28.59
C ILE A 21 19.82 6.37 29.36
N ILE A 22 18.53 6.17 29.11
CA ILE A 22 17.73 5.13 29.79
C ILE A 22 18.13 3.74 29.29
N TRP A 23 18.28 3.58 27.98
CA TRP A 23 18.50 2.28 27.35
C TRP A 23 19.98 1.96 27.10
N GLY A 24 20.83 2.97 27.01
CA GLY A 24 22.24 2.87 26.65
C GLY A 24 22.49 2.99 25.13
N PRO A 25 23.56 3.67 24.68
CA PRO A 25 23.91 3.79 23.26
C PRO A 25 24.23 2.45 22.58
N GLY A 26 24.62 1.42 23.36
CA GLY A 26 24.88 0.07 22.86
C GLY A 26 23.62 -0.74 22.55
N LYS A 27 22.45 -0.38 23.11
CA LYS A 27 21.22 -1.16 22.93
C LYS A 27 20.45 -0.84 21.65
N LEU A 28 20.57 0.37 21.12
CA LEU A 28 19.99 0.72 19.81
C LEU A 28 20.54 -0.10 18.64
N PRO A 29 21.86 -0.23 18.43
CA PRO A 29 22.40 -1.03 17.34
C PRO A 29 22.13 -2.52 17.55
N ASP A 30 22.11 -2.99 18.81
CA ASP A 30 21.78 -4.38 19.16
C ASP A 30 20.35 -4.74 18.72
N VAL A 31 19.35 -3.96 19.17
CA VAL A 31 17.94 -4.12 18.77
C VAL A 31 17.73 -3.90 17.27
N GLY A 32 18.40 -2.88 16.70
CA GLY A 32 18.33 -2.57 15.27
C GLY A 32 18.91 -3.67 14.39
N SER A 33 19.98 -4.34 14.82
CA SER A 33 20.60 -5.43 14.06
C SER A 33 19.70 -6.66 13.95
N GLY A 34 19.04 -7.04 15.05
CA GLY A 34 18.07 -8.14 15.07
C GLY A 34 16.84 -7.84 14.21
N MET A 35 16.25 -6.65 14.40
CA MET A 35 15.11 -6.17 13.61
C MET A 35 15.45 -6.05 12.12
N GLY A 36 16.64 -5.53 11.80
CA GLY A 36 17.12 -5.36 10.42
C GLY A 36 17.27 -6.69 9.69
N ARG A 37 17.79 -7.73 10.36
CA ARG A 37 17.84 -9.09 9.80
C ARG A 37 16.45 -9.67 9.57
N ALA A 38 15.54 -9.52 10.55
CA ALA A 38 14.16 -9.99 10.40
C ALA A 38 13.45 -9.33 9.21
N ILE A 39 13.56 -8.01 9.06
CA ILE A 39 13.00 -7.27 7.93
C ILE A 39 13.64 -7.72 6.61
N ARG A 40 14.95 -7.97 6.58
CA ARG A 40 15.68 -8.43 5.38
C ARG A 40 15.17 -9.79 4.92
N GLU A 41 15.08 -10.77 5.82
CA GLU A 41 14.59 -12.11 5.50
C GLU A 41 13.10 -12.09 5.13
N PHE A 42 12.28 -11.32 5.84
CA PHE A 42 10.87 -11.14 5.50
C PHE A 42 10.69 -10.57 4.09
N ARG A 43 11.47 -9.55 3.73
CA ARG A 43 11.42 -8.93 2.39
C ARG A 43 11.90 -9.92 1.31
N LYS A 44 12.88 -10.76 1.61
CA LYS A 44 13.36 -11.80 0.70
C LYS A 44 12.31 -12.88 0.44
N ALA A 45 11.74 -13.46 1.51
CA ALA A 45 10.67 -14.46 1.42
C ALA A 45 9.42 -13.90 0.71
N SER A 46 9.08 -12.63 0.99
CA SER A 46 7.97 -11.95 0.32
C SER A 46 8.22 -11.77 -1.19
N SER A 47 9.44 -11.44 -1.59
CA SER A 47 9.80 -11.28 -3.00
C SER A 47 9.79 -12.62 -3.75
N GLU A 48 10.34 -13.67 -3.16
CA GLU A 48 10.35 -15.02 -3.73
C GLU A 48 8.92 -15.55 -3.93
N THR A 49 8.06 -15.38 -2.93
CA THR A 49 6.63 -15.73 -3.04
C THR A 49 5.93 -14.96 -4.16
N LYS A 50 6.21 -13.66 -4.32
CA LYS A 50 5.65 -12.84 -5.40
C LYS A 50 6.12 -13.29 -6.77
N GLU A 51 7.39 -13.67 -6.89
CA GLU A 51 7.98 -14.14 -8.15
C GLU A 51 7.39 -15.49 -8.56
N GLU A 52 7.26 -16.42 -7.62
CA GLU A 52 6.59 -17.71 -7.85
C GLU A 52 5.13 -17.52 -8.27
N LEU A 53 4.38 -16.65 -7.58
CA LEU A 53 2.99 -16.36 -7.94
C LEU A 53 2.88 -15.73 -9.34
N ALA A 54 3.79 -14.82 -9.69
CA ALA A 54 3.84 -14.21 -11.02
C ALA A 54 4.24 -15.21 -12.12
N LYS A 55 5.07 -16.20 -11.78
CA LYS A 55 5.49 -17.27 -12.68
C LYS A 55 4.38 -18.29 -12.91
N SER A 56 3.64 -18.68 -11.87
CA SER A 56 2.45 -19.53 -11.97
C SER A 56 1.34 -18.85 -12.77
N ALA A 57 1.07 -17.56 -12.54
CA ALA A 57 0.06 -16.81 -13.30
C ALA A 57 0.39 -16.71 -14.80
N ARG A 58 1.68 -16.70 -15.17
CA ARG A 58 2.11 -16.77 -16.58
C ARG A 58 2.06 -18.17 -17.15
N ALA A 59 2.31 -19.21 -16.34
CA ALA A 59 2.24 -20.60 -16.78
C ALA A 59 0.81 -21.03 -17.14
N ASP A 60 -0.20 -20.54 -16.42
CA ASP A 60 -1.61 -20.84 -16.70
C ASP A 60 -2.19 -20.08 -17.91
N THR A 61 -1.50 -19.05 -18.41
CA THR A 61 -1.95 -18.28 -19.58
C THR A 61 -1.48 -18.88 -20.93
N ALA A 62 -0.63 -19.92 -20.93
CA ALA A 62 -0.14 -20.54 -22.16
C ALA A 62 -1.05 -21.64 -22.74
N ALA A 63 -2.15 -22.02 -22.06
CA ALA A 63 -3.03 -23.13 -22.48
C ALA A 63 -4.48 -22.72 -22.81
N SER A 64 -4.82 -21.43 -22.85
CA SER A 64 -6.14 -21.01 -23.32
C SER A 64 -6.01 -19.73 -24.13
N ALA A 65 -5.97 -19.86 -25.46
CA ALA A 65 -6.38 -18.77 -26.33
C ALA A 65 -7.88 -18.55 -26.13
N PRO A 66 -8.35 -17.43 -25.57
CA PRO A 66 -9.75 -17.04 -25.74
C PRO A 66 -9.83 -16.46 -27.14
N SER A 67 -10.18 -17.34 -28.08
CA SER A 67 -10.77 -16.94 -29.34
C SER A 67 -11.91 -15.95 -29.08
N ALA A 68 -11.96 -14.90 -29.90
CA ALA A 68 -13.10 -14.04 -30.16
C ALA A 68 -13.63 -13.18 -28.98
N VAL A 69 -13.29 -11.89 -29.08
CA VAL A 69 -14.17 -10.74 -28.83
C VAL A 69 -15.67 -11.06 -28.73
N PRO A 70 -16.36 -10.41 -27.77
CA PRO A 70 -17.43 -9.53 -28.22
C PRO A 70 -17.10 -8.10 -27.80
N SER A 71 -16.73 -7.33 -28.82
CA SER A 71 -16.98 -5.90 -28.89
C SER A 71 -18.48 -5.66 -28.71
N VAL A 72 -18.92 -5.41 -27.47
CA VAL A 72 -20.16 -4.66 -27.21
C VAL A 72 -19.78 -3.20 -27.04
N ALA A 73 -19.48 -2.58 -28.18
CA ALA A 73 -19.68 -1.16 -28.36
C ALA A 73 -21.19 -0.87 -28.28
N GLY A 74 -21.58 -0.19 -27.20
CA GLY A 74 -22.72 0.75 -27.09
C GLY A 74 -24.12 0.32 -27.52
N PRO A 75 -25.10 0.64 -26.66
CA PRO A 75 -26.18 1.50 -27.10
C PRO A 75 -26.07 2.84 -26.38
N SER A 76 -25.39 3.78 -27.04
CA SER A 76 -25.81 5.17 -26.99
C SER A 76 -27.17 5.24 -27.69
N ALA A 77 -28.24 5.10 -26.92
CA ALA A 77 -29.60 5.46 -27.34
C ALA A 77 -30.29 6.14 -26.17
N ALA A 78 -30.38 7.47 -26.28
CA ALA A 78 -31.49 8.30 -25.83
C ALA A 78 -31.82 8.36 -24.32
N VAL A 79 -31.29 9.42 -23.70
CA VAL A 79 -32.00 10.42 -22.84
C VAL A 79 -33.50 10.57 -23.22
N PRO A 80 -34.47 11.01 -22.38
CA PRO A 80 -34.53 11.35 -20.94
C PRO A 80 -35.71 10.71 -20.16
N GLU A 81 -35.64 10.55 -18.82
CA GLU A 81 -36.86 10.44 -18.02
C GLU A 81 -36.70 11.17 -16.68
N GLN A 82 -37.09 12.46 -16.71
CA GLN A 82 -37.45 13.18 -15.51
C GLN A 82 -38.79 12.65 -15.01
N VAL A 83 -38.78 11.90 -13.91
CA VAL A 83 -39.98 11.72 -13.09
C VAL A 83 -39.74 12.40 -11.76
N ALA A 84 -40.11 13.68 -11.76
CA ALA A 84 -40.60 14.34 -10.57
C ALA A 84 -41.77 13.52 -10.01
N THR A 85 -41.59 12.92 -8.83
CA THR A 85 -42.66 12.61 -7.85
C THR A 85 -41.96 12.34 -6.51
N GLU A 86 -41.34 13.37 -5.92
CA GLU A 86 -41.04 13.36 -4.49
C GLU A 86 -42.27 13.92 -3.75
N ARG A 87 -43.24 13.03 -3.49
CA ARG A 87 -44.11 13.03 -2.30
C ARG A 87 -45.00 11.78 -2.38
N PRO A 88 -44.88 10.89 -1.39
CA PRO A 88 -45.86 10.96 -0.29
C PRO A 88 -45.27 10.53 1.07
N VAL A 89 -45.55 11.29 2.14
CA VAL A 89 -45.53 10.73 3.51
C VAL A 89 -46.82 11.15 4.22
N PRO A 90 -47.69 10.19 4.58
CA PRO A 90 -48.85 10.40 5.44
C PRO A 90 -48.47 10.30 6.93
N GLY A 91 -49.07 11.15 7.77
CA GLY A 91 -48.91 11.15 9.23
C GLY A 91 -49.13 12.53 9.83
#